data_AF-A0A820E9L3-F1
#
_entry.id   AF-A0A820E9L3-F1
#
_cell.length_a   1.000
_cell.length_b   1.000
_cell.length_c   1.000
_cell.angle_alpha   90.00
_cell.angle_beta   90.00
_cell.angle_gamma   90.00
#
_symmetry.space_group_name_H-M   'P 1'
#
loop_
_entity.id
_entity.type
_entity.pdbx_description
1 polymer ?
#
loop_
_entity_poly.entity_id
_entity_poly.type
_entity_poly.pdbx_seq_one_letter_code
_entity_poly.pdbx_strand_id
1 'polypeptide(L)'
;MIRPPQLILLTLCFFLNQYLVQASIYSCNTTAPCGCSKNPVVMNARIVGGEVAASHSWGWAVSLRKSYMGHFCGGSVLSPHYVLTAAHCVDKIYLSLEELEVVVGRDNLYDNDGQRIVVSHIYVHPKWNAARWENDIAILKLKTAISFKNHNVDKLCLPSSYGTIERDFPLTNSQLVAIGWGSTRTGGSVSYDLRQVTVETVGSNVTKCSNSIKNSTIQFCAAVDGGGKDTCQGDSGGPLMYYSDIYQQWMIAGITSFGKGCGLSTDAGIYTRVTMYIDWIKSIVGKDGVVMVGENTANVSNMSTMFCIATLLFLFIMRSF
;
A
#
# COMPACT_ATOMS: atom_id res chain seq x y z
N MET A 1 -33.23 25.24 36.86
CA MET A 1 -32.17 25.90 36.07
C MET A 1 -30.84 25.30 36.50
N ILE A 2 -30.06 24.83 35.54
CA ILE A 2 -28.87 23.98 35.73
C ILE A 2 -27.91 24.65 36.73
N ARG A 3 -27.49 23.92 37.77
CA ARG A 3 -26.66 24.47 38.85
C ARG A 3 -25.21 24.67 38.39
N PRO A 4 -24.50 25.70 38.86
CA PRO A 4 -23.13 26.06 38.43
C PRO A 4 -22.07 24.92 38.43
N PRO A 5 -22.07 23.93 39.35
CA PRO A 5 -21.09 22.84 39.27
C PRO A 5 -21.31 21.85 38.11
N GLN A 6 -22.51 21.82 37.50
CA GLN A 6 -22.77 20.97 36.34
C GLN A 6 -22.22 21.55 35.04
N LEU A 7 -22.13 22.89 34.93
CA LEU A 7 -21.58 23.57 33.75
C LEU A 7 -20.06 23.41 33.65
N ILE A 8 -19.37 23.36 34.81
CA ILE A 8 -17.92 23.16 34.92
C ILE A 8 -17.54 21.71 34.58
N LEU A 9 -18.36 20.72 34.97
CA LEU A 9 -18.13 19.32 34.63
C LEU A 9 -18.34 19.05 33.13
N LEU A 10 -19.34 19.69 32.51
CA LEU A 10 -19.62 19.60 31.07
C LEU A 10 -18.55 20.29 30.21
N THR A 11 -18.00 21.42 30.68
CA THR A 11 -16.87 22.08 29.99
C THR A 11 -15.56 21.30 30.18
N LEU A 12 -15.29 20.73 31.35
CA LEU A 12 -14.13 19.84 31.55
C LEU A 12 -14.22 18.56 30.70
N CYS A 13 -15.40 17.96 30.51
CA CYS A 13 -15.58 16.87 29.54
C CYS A 13 -15.33 17.31 28.09
N PHE A 14 -15.75 18.53 27.71
CA PHE A 14 -15.46 19.07 26.38
C PHE A 14 -13.98 19.39 26.16
N PHE A 15 -13.28 19.87 27.19
CA PHE A 15 -11.84 20.18 27.13
C PHE A 15 -10.96 18.93 27.26
N LEU A 16 -11.35 17.91 28.04
CA LEU A 16 -10.62 16.63 28.09
C LEU A 16 -10.74 15.83 26.79
N ASN A 17 -11.81 16.05 26.00
CA ASN A 17 -11.97 15.43 24.69
C ASN A 17 -11.11 16.10 23.59
N GLN A 18 -10.48 17.25 23.86
CA GLN A 18 -9.60 17.95 22.91
C GLN A 18 -8.12 17.56 23.06
N TYR A 19 -7.75 16.75 24.07
CA TYR A 19 -6.38 16.32 24.33
C TYR A 19 -6.14 14.81 24.16
N LEU A 20 -7.14 14.04 23.76
CA LEU A 20 -6.91 12.68 23.32
C LEU A 20 -6.29 12.73 21.93
N VAL A 21 -4.99 12.42 21.85
CA VAL A 21 -4.37 12.01 20.59
C VAL A 21 -5.09 10.74 20.16
N GLN A 22 -6.12 10.89 19.32
CA GLN A 22 -6.90 9.75 18.87
C GLN A 22 -6.05 8.97 17.88
N ALA A 23 -5.51 7.84 18.33
CA ALA A 23 -4.90 6.87 17.43
C ALA A 23 -6.01 6.24 16.59
N SER A 24 -5.81 6.21 15.28
CA SER A 24 -6.71 5.47 14.39
C SER A 24 -6.34 4.00 14.45
N ILE A 25 -7.33 3.14 14.71
CA ILE A 25 -7.17 1.68 14.69
C ILE A 25 -7.88 1.17 13.45
N TYR A 26 -7.11 0.60 12.52
CA TYR A 26 -7.65 0.01 11.29
C TYR A 26 -7.70 -1.51 11.42
N SER A 27 -8.91 -2.06 11.37
CA SER A 27 -9.19 -3.49 11.44
C SER A 27 -10.04 -3.92 10.26
N CYS A 28 -9.67 -5.03 9.63
CA CYS A 28 -10.33 -5.59 8.46
C CYS A 28 -11.08 -6.87 8.81
N ASN A 29 -11.98 -7.30 7.91
CA ASN A 29 -12.56 -8.62 7.96
C ASN A 29 -11.52 -9.67 7.50
N THR A 30 -11.16 -10.61 8.38
CA THR A 30 -10.13 -11.65 8.12
C THR A 30 -10.50 -12.64 7.00
N THR A 31 -11.74 -12.60 6.51
CA THR A 31 -12.18 -13.37 5.33
C THR A 31 -11.92 -12.65 4.01
N ALA A 32 -11.45 -11.40 4.05
CA ALA A 32 -11.14 -10.62 2.87
C ALA A 32 -9.95 -11.22 2.10
N PRO A 33 -9.99 -11.25 0.75
CA PRO A 33 -8.97 -11.92 -0.05
C PRO A 33 -7.64 -11.15 -0.18
N CYS A 34 -7.60 -9.89 0.28
CA CYS A 34 -6.44 -9.00 0.29
C CYS A 34 -6.64 -7.84 1.28
N GLY A 35 -5.60 -7.04 1.49
CA GLY A 35 -5.66 -5.74 2.18
C GLY A 35 -6.01 -5.85 3.65
N CYS A 36 -5.91 -7.05 4.22
CA CYS A 36 -6.23 -7.31 5.60
C CYS A 36 -4.97 -7.54 6.40
N SER A 37 -4.71 -6.67 7.38
CA SER A 37 -3.62 -6.90 8.32
C SER A 37 -4.07 -7.88 9.41
N LYS A 38 -3.19 -8.82 9.76
CA LYS A 38 -3.39 -9.74 10.91
C LYS A 38 -3.56 -8.98 12.22
N ASN A 39 -2.70 -7.99 12.44
CA ASN A 39 -2.73 -7.15 13.63
C ASN A 39 -3.32 -5.78 13.28
N PRO A 40 -4.21 -5.21 14.10
CA PRO A 40 -4.77 -3.89 13.84
C PRO A 40 -3.65 -2.88 13.61
N VAL A 41 -3.75 -2.11 12.53
CA VAL A 41 -2.80 -1.03 12.27
C VAL A 41 -3.19 0.11 13.19
N VAL A 42 -2.31 0.45 14.11
CA VAL A 42 -2.45 1.62 14.97
C VAL A 42 -1.62 2.74 14.36
N MET A 43 -2.27 3.82 13.94
CA MET A 43 -1.60 5.01 13.43
C MET A 43 -1.75 6.14 14.46
N ASN A 44 -0.64 6.61 14.99
CA ASN A 44 -0.64 7.77 15.86
C ASN A 44 -0.68 9.05 15.01
N ALA A 45 -1.68 9.90 15.24
CA ALA A 45 -1.97 11.07 14.40
C ALA A 45 -0.85 12.13 14.32
N ARG A 46 0.29 11.98 15.02
CA ARG A 46 1.32 13.04 15.17
C ARG A 46 2.77 12.55 15.39
N ILE A 47 3.17 11.35 14.96
CA ILE A 47 4.55 10.89 15.25
C ILE A 47 5.56 11.32 14.17
N VAL A 48 6.73 11.81 14.63
CA VAL A 48 7.84 12.38 13.85
C VAL A 48 8.96 11.35 13.65
N GLY A 49 9.46 11.19 12.41
CA GLY A 49 10.48 10.19 12.01
C GLY A 49 9.96 8.84 11.46
N GLY A 50 8.64 8.70 11.29
CA GLY A 50 8.00 7.40 11.12
C GLY A 50 8.03 6.61 12.44
N GLU A 51 7.06 5.74 12.67
CA GLU A 51 7.06 4.84 13.82
C GLU A 51 7.43 3.43 13.39
N VAL A 52 7.96 2.64 14.33
CA VAL A 52 8.15 1.21 14.10
C VAL A 52 6.75 0.61 13.92
N ALA A 53 6.55 -0.10 12.82
CA ALA A 53 5.29 -0.77 12.55
C ALA A 53 5.04 -1.82 13.64
N ALA A 54 3.77 -2.00 14.02
CA ALA A 54 3.43 -3.12 14.89
C ALA A 54 3.80 -4.43 14.20
N SER A 55 4.26 -5.40 14.99
CA SER A 55 4.74 -6.66 14.42
C SER A 55 3.69 -7.29 13.51
N HIS A 56 4.09 -7.67 12.29
CA HIS A 56 3.27 -8.27 11.26
C HIS A 56 2.00 -7.48 10.89
N SER A 57 1.99 -6.15 11.08
CA SER A 57 0.86 -5.29 10.69
C SER A 57 0.79 -5.00 9.18
N TRP A 58 1.83 -5.36 8.44
CA TRP A 58 1.93 -5.10 7.00
C TRP A 58 2.38 -6.36 6.25
N GLY A 59 1.51 -7.37 6.21
CA GLY A 59 1.84 -8.69 5.63
C GLY A 59 2.21 -8.69 4.14
N TRP A 60 1.95 -7.60 3.43
CA TRP A 60 2.33 -7.43 2.02
C TRP A 60 3.68 -6.73 1.83
N ALA A 61 4.36 -6.29 2.90
CA ALA A 61 5.66 -5.66 2.80
C ALA A 61 6.70 -6.62 2.19
N VAL A 62 7.44 -6.13 1.20
CA VAL A 62 8.49 -6.90 0.54
C VAL A 62 9.83 -6.21 0.68
N SER A 63 10.86 -6.97 1.04
CA SER A 63 12.26 -6.56 0.94
C SER A 63 12.89 -7.19 -0.30
N LEU A 64 13.22 -6.37 -1.30
CA LEU A 64 14.05 -6.79 -2.43
C LEU A 64 15.51 -6.80 -1.97
N ARG A 65 16.19 -7.91 -2.23
CA ARG A 65 17.57 -8.13 -1.79
C ARG A 65 18.43 -8.65 -2.92
N LYS A 66 19.70 -8.25 -2.89
CA LYS A 66 20.76 -8.96 -3.59
C LYS A 66 21.58 -9.75 -2.59
N SER A 67 21.98 -10.96 -2.95
CA SER A 67 22.80 -11.86 -2.12
C SER A 67 24.01 -11.18 -1.47
N TYR A 68 24.67 -10.27 -2.19
CA TYR A 68 25.88 -9.56 -1.73
C TYR A 68 25.63 -8.14 -1.15
N MET A 69 24.42 -7.58 -1.26
CA MET A 69 24.12 -6.19 -0.80
C MET A 69 23.09 -6.12 0.33
N GLY A 70 22.31 -7.19 0.54
CA GLY A 70 21.15 -7.12 1.43
C GLY A 70 20.01 -6.32 0.81
N HIS A 71 19.21 -5.67 1.65
CA HIS A 71 18.03 -4.90 1.24
C HIS A 71 18.42 -3.64 0.46
N PHE A 72 17.78 -3.40 -0.68
CA PHE A 72 18.03 -2.22 -1.51
C PHE A 72 16.76 -1.51 -2.00
N CYS A 73 15.63 -2.22 -2.07
CA CYS A 73 14.33 -1.66 -2.45
C CYS A 73 13.20 -2.40 -1.71
N GLY A 74 12.06 -1.73 -1.62
CA GLY A 74 10.79 -2.30 -1.20
C GLY A 74 9.96 -2.88 -2.35
N GLY A 75 8.83 -3.45 -1.99
CA GLY A 75 7.79 -3.91 -2.90
C GLY A 75 6.51 -4.26 -2.15
N SER A 76 5.49 -4.69 -2.89
CA SER A 76 4.23 -5.17 -2.32
C SER A 76 3.81 -6.50 -2.92
N VAL A 77 3.35 -7.44 -2.08
CA VAL A 77 2.77 -8.71 -2.53
C VAL A 77 1.42 -8.44 -3.21
N LEU A 78 1.30 -8.81 -4.50
CA LEU A 78 0.03 -8.78 -5.22
C LEU A 78 -0.68 -10.14 -5.16
N SER A 79 0.09 -11.22 -5.24
CA SER A 79 -0.43 -12.58 -5.33
C SER A 79 0.63 -13.60 -4.94
N PRO A 80 0.31 -14.92 -4.91
CA PRO A 80 1.29 -15.93 -4.51
C PRO A 80 2.57 -15.94 -5.34
N HIS A 81 2.54 -15.48 -6.60
CA HIS A 81 3.71 -15.51 -7.49
C HIS A 81 4.16 -14.14 -7.97
N TYR A 82 3.50 -13.06 -7.55
CA TYR A 82 3.76 -11.74 -8.12
C TYR A 82 3.93 -10.65 -7.06
N VAL A 83 5.01 -9.90 -7.20
CA VAL A 83 5.35 -8.72 -6.39
C VAL A 83 5.40 -7.50 -7.29
N LEU A 84 4.84 -6.39 -6.81
CA LEU A 84 4.91 -5.08 -7.45
C LEU A 84 6.05 -4.27 -6.84
N THR A 85 6.80 -3.54 -7.68
CA THR A 85 7.90 -2.67 -7.26
C THR A 85 8.12 -1.57 -8.31
N ALA A 86 9.13 -0.73 -8.11
CA ALA A 86 9.54 0.31 -9.07
C ALA A 86 10.43 -0.28 -10.17
N ALA A 87 10.37 0.27 -11.38
CA ALA A 87 11.22 -0.14 -12.50
C ALA A 87 12.70 0.15 -12.21
N HIS A 88 13.02 1.33 -11.66
CA HIS A 88 14.40 1.72 -11.38
C HIS A 88 15.12 0.80 -10.36
N CYS A 89 14.36 0.04 -9.56
CA CYS A 89 14.93 -0.96 -8.65
C CYS A 89 15.53 -2.15 -9.41
N VAL A 90 15.02 -2.45 -10.61
CA VAL A 90 15.25 -3.74 -11.28
C VAL A 90 15.60 -3.65 -12.76
N ASP A 91 15.56 -2.47 -13.37
CA ASP A 91 15.83 -2.22 -14.80
C ASP A 91 17.26 -2.57 -15.25
N LYS A 92 18.18 -2.78 -14.30
CA LYS A 92 19.58 -3.17 -14.58
C LYS A 92 19.93 -4.57 -14.07
N ILE A 93 18.95 -5.39 -13.67
CA ILE A 93 19.17 -6.68 -12.97
C ILE A 93 19.05 -7.92 -13.91
N TYR A 94 18.89 -7.74 -15.22
CA TYR A 94 18.59 -8.85 -16.14
C TYR A 94 19.63 -9.98 -16.21
N LEU A 95 20.91 -9.71 -15.96
CA LEU A 95 21.98 -10.73 -16.05
C LEU A 95 22.22 -11.50 -14.74
N SER A 96 21.60 -11.08 -13.63
CA SER A 96 21.86 -11.63 -12.29
C SER A 96 20.57 -12.01 -11.55
N LEU A 97 19.56 -12.52 -12.27
CA LEU A 97 18.26 -12.88 -11.70
C LEU A 97 18.36 -13.87 -10.54
N GLU A 98 19.34 -14.78 -10.58
CA GLU A 98 19.57 -15.77 -9.52
C GLU A 98 20.01 -15.12 -8.20
N GLU A 99 20.54 -13.90 -8.25
CA GLU A 99 20.95 -13.13 -7.08
C GLU A 99 19.85 -12.22 -6.55
N LEU A 100 18.75 -12.06 -7.29
CA LEU A 100 17.62 -11.23 -6.90
C LEU A 100 16.60 -12.06 -6.10
N GLU A 101 16.45 -11.66 -4.84
CA GLU A 101 15.56 -12.33 -3.90
C GLU A 101 14.50 -11.38 -3.38
N VAL A 102 13.31 -11.94 -3.21
CA VAL A 102 12.18 -11.33 -2.52
C VAL A 102 12.08 -11.96 -1.14
N VAL A 103 12.07 -11.11 -0.11
CA VAL A 103 11.83 -11.54 1.28
C VAL A 103 10.52 -10.95 1.78
N VAL A 104 9.63 -11.82 2.27
CA VAL A 104 8.29 -11.46 2.77
C VAL A 104 8.05 -11.99 4.18
N GLY A 105 7.15 -11.34 4.91
CA GLY A 105 6.72 -11.77 6.25
C GLY A 105 7.78 -11.59 7.33
N ARG A 106 8.58 -10.53 7.21
CA ARG A 106 9.55 -10.10 8.22
C ARG A 106 9.18 -8.71 8.70
N ASP A 107 9.46 -8.44 9.98
CA ASP A 107 9.43 -7.08 10.52
C ASP A 107 10.86 -6.53 10.64
N ASN A 108 11.83 -7.34 11.06
CA ASN A 108 13.24 -6.96 11.09
C ASN A 108 14.02 -7.60 9.92
N LEU A 109 14.87 -6.81 9.25
CA LEU A 109 15.66 -7.28 8.09
C LEU A 109 16.62 -8.44 8.41
N TYR A 110 17.02 -8.58 9.67
CA TYR A 110 18.01 -9.58 10.13
C TYR A 110 17.40 -10.76 10.86
N ASP A 111 16.08 -10.76 11.06
CA ASP A 111 15.41 -11.92 11.61
C ASP A 111 15.52 -13.12 10.66
N ASN A 112 15.41 -14.32 11.23
CA ASN A 112 15.44 -15.58 10.50
C ASN A 112 14.04 -16.05 10.09
N ASP A 113 13.00 -15.27 10.37
CA ASP A 113 11.62 -15.55 9.98
C ASP A 113 11.35 -15.18 8.50
N GLY A 114 10.08 -15.28 8.09
CA GLY A 114 9.66 -14.96 6.73
C GLY A 114 10.06 -15.99 5.66
N GLN A 115 9.83 -15.63 4.41
CA GLN A 115 10.11 -16.47 3.24
C GLN A 115 11.05 -15.73 2.30
N ARG A 116 12.14 -16.40 1.88
CA ARG A 116 13.08 -15.91 0.86
C ARG A 116 12.84 -16.67 -0.42
N ILE A 117 12.53 -15.93 -1.50
CA ILE A 117 12.11 -16.51 -2.76
C ILE A 117 12.86 -15.84 -3.90
N VAL A 118 13.50 -16.64 -4.76
CA VAL A 118 14.21 -16.14 -5.94
C VAL A 118 13.22 -15.65 -7.00
N VAL A 119 13.57 -14.57 -7.69
CA VAL A 119 12.81 -14.03 -8.82
C VAL A 119 13.09 -14.86 -10.08
N SER A 120 12.03 -15.35 -10.74
CA SER A 120 12.14 -16.09 -12.01
C SER A 120 12.02 -15.19 -13.24
N HIS A 121 11.33 -14.06 -13.13
CA HIS A 121 11.17 -13.11 -14.24
C HIS A 121 10.91 -11.69 -13.75
N ILE A 122 11.35 -10.70 -14.53
CA ILE A 122 11.13 -9.27 -14.27
C ILE A 122 10.38 -8.66 -15.44
N TYR A 123 9.19 -8.14 -15.19
CA TYR A 123 8.40 -7.37 -16.14
C TYR A 123 8.55 -5.88 -15.83
N VAL A 124 9.50 -5.21 -16.48
CA VAL A 124 9.57 -3.74 -16.46
C VAL A 124 8.53 -3.18 -17.41
N HIS A 125 7.84 -2.12 -17.01
CA HIS A 125 6.85 -1.49 -17.88
C HIS A 125 7.50 -1.06 -19.21
N PRO A 126 6.92 -1.40 -20.38
CA PRO A 126 7.58 -1.19 -21.68
C PRO A 126 7.80 0.28 -22.04
N LYS A 127 7.13 1.20 -21.34
CA LYS A 127 7.31 2.65 -21.46
C LYS A 127 8.19 3.26 -20.35
N TRP A 128 8.86 2.45 -19.52
CA TRP A 128 9.80 2.95 -18.51
C TRP A 128 10.86 3.84 -19.18
N ASN A 129 11.05 5.05 -18.64
CA ASN A 129 12.03 5.99 -19.14
C ASN A 129 12.84 6.56 -17.96
N ALA A 130 14.04 6.01 -17.74
CA ALA A 130 14.91 6.42 -16.65
C ALA A 130 15.37 7.90 -16.72
N ALA A 131 15.42 8.50 -17.92
CA ALA A 131 15.79 9.91 -18.05
C ALA A 131 14.67 10.86 -17.61
N ARG A 132 13.41 10.43 -17.75
CA ARG A 132 12.22 11.20 -17.37
C ARG A 132 11.56 10.72 -16.07
N TRP A 133 12.04 9.60 -15.51
CA TRP A 133 11.42 8.91 -14.37
C TRP A 133 9.93 8.59 -14.61
N GLU A 134 9.54 8.37 -15.86
CA GLU A 134 8.15 8.09 -16.25
C GLU A 134 7.92 6.58 -16.36
N ASN A 135 6.75 6.12 -15.92
CA ASN A 135 6.35 4.71 -15.89
C ASN A 135 7.27 3.85 -15.02
N ASP A 136 7.60 4.37 -13.83
CA ASP A 136 8.46 3.71 -12.85
C ASP A 136 7.70 2.60 -12.11
N ILE A 137 7.50 1.48 -12.80
CA ILE A 137 6.74 0.34 -12.30
C ILE A 137 7.27 -0.96 -12.93
N ALA A 138 7.42 -1.98 -12.10
CA ALA A 138 7.80 -3.33 -12.51
C ALA A 138 7.07 -4.40 -11.69
N ILE A 139 6.88 -5.57 -12.30
CA ILE A 139 6.32 -6.76 -11.64
C ILE A 139 7.37 -7.85 -11.64
N LEU A 140 7.58 -8.47 -10.49
CA LEU A 140 8.47 -9.61 -10.31
C LEU A 140 7.65 -10.88 -10.25
N LYS A 141 7.97 -11.86 -11.09
CA LYS A 141 7.43 -13.21 -10.99
C LYS A 141 8.37 -14.04 -10.13
N LEU A 142 7.82 -14.70 -9.12
CA LEU A 142 8.58 -15.52 -8.19
C LEU A 142 8.76 -16.94 -8.74
N LYS A 143 9.86 -17.61 -8.36
CA LYS A 143 10.13 -19.00 -8.76
C LYS A 143 9.23 -20.00 -8.05
N THR A 144 8.83 -19.71 -6.82
CA THR A 144 7.90 -20.51 -6.02
C THR A 144 6.80 -19.64 -5.41
N ALA A 145 5.65 -20.23 -5.11
CA ALA A 145 4.55 -19.53 -4.47
C ALA A 145 4.91 -19.07 -3.05
N ILE A 146 4.49 -17.87 -2.68
CA ILE A 146 4.41 -17.41 -1.30
C ILE A 146 3.39 -18.28 -0.56
N SER A 147 3.80 -18.84 0.58
CA SER A 147 2.90 -19.49 1.52
C SER A 147 2.22 -18.47 2.43
N PHE A 148 0.88 -18.43 2.42
CA PHE A 148 0.08 -17.57 3.29
C PHE A 148 -0.35 -18.27 4.59
N LYS A 149 0.16 -19.47 4.87
CA LYS A 149 -0.29 -20.33 5.98
C LYS A 149 -0.03 -19.75 7.38
N ASN A 150 0.99 -18.90 7.52
CA ASN A 150 1.48 -18.47 8.84
C ASN A 150 0.99 -17.07 9.24
N HIS A 151 0.01 -16.50 8.52
CA HIS A 151 -0.62 -15.19 8.72
C HIS A 151 0.30 -13.95 8.75
N ASN A 152 1.62 -14.11 8.69
CA ASN A 152 2.57 -12.99 8.64
C ASN A 152 2.76 -12.43 7.22
N VAL A 153 2.12 -13.05 6.23
CA VAL A 153 2.14 -12.61 4.83
C VAL A 153 0.70 -12.52 4.34
N ASP A 154 0.40 -11.45 3.63
CA ASP A 154 -0.90 -11.22 2.98
C ASP A 154 -0.69 -10.43 1.67
N LYS A 155 -1.73 -10.31 0.86
CA LYS A 155 -1.74 -9.58 -0.41
C LYS A 155 -2.24 -8.15 -0.16
N LEU A 156 -1.71 -7.18 -0.89
CA LEU A 156 -2.25 -5.82 -0.93
C LEU A 156 -3.31 -5.72 -2.03
N CYS A 157 -4.45 -5.08 -1.74
CA CYS A 157 -5.49 -4.91 -2.75
C CYS A 157 -5.09 -3.87 -3.80
N LEU A 158 -5.47 -4.13 -5.06
CA LEU A 158 -5.45 -3.12 -6.10
C LEU A 158 -6.76 -2.30 -6.12
N PRO A 159 -6.68 -1.00 -6.47
CA PRO A 159 -7.86 -0.17 -6.68
C PRO A 159 -8.65 -0.55 -7.92
N SER A 160 -9.98 -0.56 -7.78
CA SER A 160 -10.88 -0.80 -8.92
C SER A 160 -10.66 0.24 -10.02
N SER A 161 -10.62 -0.22 -11.28
CA SER A 161 -10.29 0.61 -12.43
C SER A 161 -11.50 1.22 -13.15
N TYR A 162 -12.74 0.78 -12.86
CA TYR A 162 -13.91 1.14 -13.68
C TYR A 162 -15.12 1.60 -12.87
N GLY A 163 -15.59 2.82 -13.17
CA GLY A 163 -16.88 3.35 -12.72
C GLY A 163 -16.96 3.75 -11.25
N THR A 164 -15.83 3.75 -10.54
CA THR A 164 -15.79 4.01 -9.09
C THR A 164 -14.83 5.16 -8.74
N ILE A 165 -14.99 5.72 -7.55
CA ILE A 165 -14.20 6.87 -7.05
C ILE A 165 -12.70 6.55 -6.93
N GLU A 166 -12.35 5.27 -6.85
CA GLU A 166 -10.97 4.78 -6.72
C GLU A 166 -10.14 4.99 -7.99
N ARG A 167 -10.74 5.18 -9.17
CA ARG A 167 -10.00 5.39 -10.43
C ARG A 167 -9.10 6.62 -10.35
N ASP A 168 -9.65 7.71 -9.83
CA ASP A 168 -8.96 9.01 -9.78
C ASP A 168 -8.17 9.19 -8.47
N PHE A 169 -8.17 8.18 -7.60
CA PHE A 169 -7.46 8.17 -6.33
C PHE A 169 -5.93 8.02 -6.55
N PRO A 170 -5.07 8.59 -5.67
CA PRO A 170 -5.43 9.51 -4.60
C PRO A 170 -5.77 10.92 -5.12
N LEU A 171 -6.75 11.54 -4.45
CA LEU A 171 -7.14 12.94 -4.60
C LEU A 171 -6.24 13.82 -3.74
N THR A 172 -6.10 15.10 -4.06
CA THR A 172 -5.38 16.07 -3.21
C THR A 172 -5.89 16.02 -1.76
N ASN A 173 -4.98 16.12 -0.79
CA ASN A 173 -5.23 16.02 0.64
C ASN A 173 -5.72 14.64 1.13
N SER A 174 -5.61 13.60 0.31
CA SER A 174 -5.79 12.22 0.78
C SER A 174 -4.66 11.84 1.74
N GLN A 175 -5.04 11.27 2.88
CA GLN A 175 -4.13 10.68 3.86
C GLN A 175 -3.68 9.30 3.38
N LEU A 176 -2.36 9.07 3.33
CA LEU A 176 -1.74 7.84 2.85
C LEU A 176 -0.72 7.33 3.87
N VAL A 177 -0.42 6.03 3.81
CA VAL A 177 0.58 5.37 4.65
C VAL A 177 1.66 4.76 3.77
N ALA A 178 2.90 5.19 3.99
CA ALA A 178 4.09 4.56 3.42
C ALA A 178 4.68 3.59 4.43
N ILE A 179 5.24 2.49 3.93
CA ILE A 179 5.96 1.50 4.75
C ILE A 179 7.27 1.11 4.11
N GLY A 180 8.25 0.76 4.92
CA GLY A 180 9.52 0.23 4.43
C GLY A 180 10.63 0.21 5.46
N TRP A 181 11.81 -0.21 5.01
CA TRP A 181 13.05 -0.25 5.80
C TRP A 181 14.05 0.79 5.31
N GLY A 182 13.61 1.78 4.54
CA GLY A 182 14.46 2.85 4.07
C GLY A 182 15.14 3.59 5.22
N SER A 183 16.17 4.34 4.86
CA SER A 183 16.89 5.15 5.82
C SER A 183 15.97 6.18 6.46
N THR A 184 16.29 6.61 7.67
CA THR A 184 15.53 7.65 8.37
C THR A 184 16.09 9.04 8.11
N ARG A 185 17.19 9.14 7.36
CA ARG A 185 17.89 10.38 7.02
C ARG A 185 18.62 10.23 5.70
N THR A 186 18.74 11.32 4.95
CA THR A 186 19.48 11.34 3.68
C THR A 186 20.90 10.79 3.86
N GLY A 187 21.24 9.74 3.11
CA GLY A 187 22.57 9.11 3.15
C GLY A 187 22.84 8.27 4.39
N GLY A 188 21.83 8.01 5.21
CA GLY A 188 21.94 7.07 6.34
C GLY A 188 21.80 5.61 5.92
N SER A 189 22.01 4.71 6.87
CA SER A 189 21.73 3.28 6.71
C SER A 189 20.22 3.01 6.73
N VAL A 190 19.81 1.91 6.11
CA VAL A 190 18.46 1.35 6.20
C VAL A 190 18.06 1.06 7.65
N SER A 191 16.77 1.16 7.96
CA SER A 191 16.20 0.73 9.24
C SER A 191 16.23 -0.78 9.35
N TYR A 192 16.50 -1.31 10.54
CA TYR A 192 16.41 -2.76 10.77
C TYR A 192 14.97 -3.19 10.90
N ASP A 193 14.17 -2.44 11.66
CA ASP A 193 12.74 -2.67 11.84
C ASP A 193 11.92 -2.00 10.74
N LEU A 194 10.82 -2.63 10.35
CA LEU A 194 9.84 -2.09 9.42
C LEU A 194 9.24 -0.83 10.03
N ARG A 195 9.23 0.24 9.25
CA ARG A 195 8.65 1.53 9.66
C ARG A 195 7.43 1.85 8.84
N GLN A 196 6.59 2.68 9.43
CA GLN A 196 5.42 3.26 8.79
C GLN A 196 5.39 4.77 9.02
N VAL A 197 4.85 5.50 8.05
CA VAL A 197 4.63 6.95 8.16
C VAL A 197 3.38 7.38 7.42
N THR A 198 2.59 8.22 8.08
CA THR A 198 1.46 8.90 7.44
C THR A 198 1.95 10.12 6.68
N VAL A 199 1.56 10.21 5.41
CA VAL A 199 1.80 11.36 4.52
C VAL A 199 0.46 11.83 3.94
N GLU A 200 0.46 13.04 3.40
CA GLU A 200 -0.69 13.60 2.72
C GLU A 200 -0.34 13.93 1.27
N THR A 201 -1.27 13.63 0.35
CA THR A 201 -1.08 13.99 -1.05
C THR A 201 -1.08 15.48 -1.27
N VAL A 202 -0.15 15.93 -2.11
CA VAL A 202 0.05 17.33 -2.42
C VAL A 202 -0.38 17.60 -3.86
N GLY A 203 -1.12 18.69 -4.05
CA GLY A 203 -1.53 19.14 -5.39
C GLY A 203 -0.33 19.36 -6.31
N SER A 204 -0.47 18.95 -7.57
CA SER A 204 0.60 19.00 -8.57
C SER A 204 1.11 20.41 -8.88
N ASN A 205 0.29 21.43 -8.62
CA ASN A 205 0.62 22.84 -8.79
C ASN A 205 1.35 23.46 -7.60
N VAL A 206 1.41 22.77 -6.45
CA VAL A 206 2.09 23.28 -5.26
C VAL A 206 3.60 23.19 -5.47
N THR A 207 4.35 24.25 -5.14
CA THR A 207 5.80 24.37 -5.37
C THR A 207 6.61 23.15 -4.94
N LYS A 208 6.30 22.58 -3.76
CA LYS A 208 7.00 21.39 -3.25
C LYS A 208 6.85 20.14 -4.14
N CYS A 209 5.81 20.11 -4.97
CA CYS A 209 5.53 19.06 -5.93
C CYS A 209 5.96 19.47 -7.36
N SER A 210 5.53 20.64 -7.82
CA SER A 210 5.71 21.12 -9.20
C SER A 210 7.17 21.23 -9.63
N ASN A 211 8.08 21.46 -8.68
CA ASN A 211 9.53 21.52 -8.93
C ASN A 211 10.15 20.16 -9.31
N SER A 212 9.50 19.05 -8.99
CA SER A 212 10.08 17.71 -9.08
C SER A 212 9.24 16.75 -9.94
N ILE A 213 7.91 16.86 -9.88
CA ILE A 213 7.00 16.04 -10.67
C ILE A 213 7.25 16.22 -12.17
N LYS A 214 7.21 15.13 -12.92
CA LYS A 214 7.48 15.13 -14.37
C LYS A 214 6.21 14.98 -15.19
N ASN A 215 5.27 14.17 -14.69
CA ASN A 215 4.02 13.89 -15.37
C ASN A 215 2.91 13.62 -14.35
N SER A 216 2.07 14.62 -14.10
CA SER A 216 1.01 14.58 -13.08
C SER A 216 -0.13 13.61 -13.39
N THR A 217 -0.21 13.07 -14.61
CA THR A 217 -1.17 12.01 -14.96
C THR A 217 -0.75 10.68 -14.34
N ILE A 218 0.53 10.31 -14.47
CA ILE A 218 1.06 9.01 -14.03
C ILE A 218 1.85 9.06 -12.73
N GLN A 219 2.10 10.26 -12.21
CA GLN A 219 2.76 10.52 -10.94
C GLN A 219 1.89 11.39 -10.05
N PHE A 220 2.14 11.32 -8.74
CA PHE A 220 1.60 12.26 -7.78
C PHE A 220 2.60 12.49 -6.65
N CYS A 221 2.35 13.53 -5.87
CA CYS A 221 3.21 13.93 -4.76
C CYS A 221 2.54 13.60 -3.43
N ALA A 222 3.33 13.19 -2.45
CA ALA A 222 2.89 13.15 -1.06
C ALA A 222 4.00 13.65 -0.14
N ALA A 223 3.63 14.33 0.94
CA ALA A 223 4.56 14.86 1.92
C ALA A 223 3.91 14.88 3.30
N VAL A 224 4.74 14.96 4.34
CA VAL A 224 4.26 15.24 5.70
C VAL A 224 4.06 16.75 5.85
N ASP A 225 2.97 17.14 6.51
CA ASP A 225 2.73 18.54 6.85
C ASP A 225 3.84 19.08 7.77
N GLY A 226 4.35 20.28 7.47
CA GLY A 226 5.53 20.87 8.13
C GLY A 226 6.90 20.27 7.72
N GLY A 227 6.94 19.20 6.92
CA GLY A 227 8.19 18.58 6.45
C GLY A 227 8.90 17.72 7.49
N GLY A 228 10.19 17.45 7.25
CA GLY A 228 11.06 16.65 8.13
C GLY A 228 10.90 15.14 8.00
N LYS A 229 9.98 14.65 7.16
CA LYS A 229 9.67 13.23 6.95
C LYS A 229 9.17 12.97 5.53
N ASP A 230 9.68 11.92 4.90
CA ASP A 230 9.22 11.36 3.62
C ASP A 230 9.74 9.92 3.54
N THR A 231 9.32 9.19 2.50
CA THR A 231 10.05 8.00 2.06
C THR A 231 11.50 8.35 1.71
N CYS A 232 12.40 7.41 1.94
CA CYS A 232 13.84 7.64 1.86
C CYS A 232 14.56 6.52 1.12
N GLN A 233 15.89 6.60 1.05
CA GLN A 233 16.71 5.58 0.40
C GLN A 233 16.43 4.19 1.00
N GLY A 234 15.99 3.24 0.18
CA GLY A 234 15.61 1.88 0.59
C GLY A 234 14.09 1.66 0.64
N ASP A 235 13.27 2.72 0.70
CA ASP A 235 11.80 2.59 0.56
C ASP A 235 11.36 2.53 -0.90
N SER A 236 12.25 2.86 -1.85
CA SER A 236 12.01 2.78 -3.29
C SER A 236 11.33 1.47 -3.69
N GLY A 237 10.26 1.55 -4.47
CA GLY A 237 9.45 0.40 -4.87
C GLY A 237 8.44 -0.06 -3.83
N GLY A 238 8.54 0.39 -2.58
CA GLY A 238 7.57 0.11 -1.51
C GLY A 238 6.21 0.78 -1.76
N PRO A 239 5.14 0.25 -1.15
CA PRO A 239 3.78 0.73 -1.39
C PRO A 239 3.48 2.01 -0.62
N LEU A 240 2.75 2.90 -1.27
CA LEU A 240 2.02 3.99 -0.63
C LEU A 240 0.53 3.65 -0.67
N MET A 241 -0.11 3.60 0.50
CA MET A 241 -1.40 2.93 0.69
C MET A 241 -2.46 3.84 1.29
N TYR A 242 -3.72 3.45 1.13
CA TYR A 242 -4.84 4.04 1.84
C TYR A 242 -5.74 2.94 2.38
N TYR A 243 -6.48 3.27 3.44
CA TYR A 243 -7.52 2.41 3.96
C TYR A 243 -8.86 2.82 3.38
N SER A 244 -9.59 1.88 2.77
CA SER A 244 -10.97 2.12 2.36
C SER A 244 -11.92 1.74 3.48
N ASP A 245 -12.61 2.72 4.06
CA ASP A 245 -13.64 2.47 5.08
C ASP A 245 -14.83 1.68 4.53
N ILE A 246 -15.10 1.81 3.23
CA ILE A 246 -16.20 1.11 2.54
C ILE A 246 -15.94 -0.39 2.51
N TYR A 247 -14.73 -0.78 2.11
CA TYR A 247 -14.36 -2.20 1.96
C TYR A 247 -13.68 -2.77 3.21
N GLN A 248 -13.27 -1.91 4.14
CA GLN A 248 -12.46 -2.25 5.31
C GLN A 248 -11.16 -2.97 4.92
N GLN A 249 -10.50 -2.45 3.88
CA GLN A 249 -9.31 -3.04 3.27
C GLN A 249 -8.28 -1.97 2.95
N TRP A 250 -7.00 -2.32 3.12
CA TRP A 250 -5.87 -1.55 2.64
C TRP A 250 -5.66 -1.76 1.14
N MET A 251 -5.38 -0.66 0.46
CA MET A 251 -5.25 -0.62 -0.99
C MET A 251 -4.01 0.19 -1.38
N ILE A 252 -3.36 -0.21 -2.47
CA ILE A 252 -2.23 0.55 -2.99
C ILE A 252 -2.73 1.78 -3.77
N ALA A 253 -2.24 2.96 -3.39
CA ALA A 253 -2.43 4.20 -4.14
C ALA A 253 -1.24 4.46 -5.09
N GLY A 254 -0.03 4.19 -4.61
CA GLY A 254 1.19 4.49 -5.36
C GLY A 254 2.36 3.59 -5.03
N ILE A 255 3.40 3.71 -5.85
CA ILE A 255 4.71 3.07 -5.67
C ILE A 255 5.73 4.16 -5.41
N THR A 256 6.53 4.03 -4.35
CA THR A 256 7.62 4.96 -4.03
C THR A 256 8.64 4.99 -5.17
N SER A 257 8.83 6.17 -5.79
CA SER A 257 9.64 6.30 -7.00
C SER A 257 10.92 7.12 -6.74
N PHE A 258 10.82 8.43 -6.54
CA PHE A 258 11.98 9.28 -6.29
C PHE A 258 11.62 10.51 -5.44
N GLY A 259 12.64 11.16 -4.89
CA GLY A 259 12.50 12.37 -4.08
C GLY A 259 13.84 13.08 -3.89
N LYS A 260 13.83 14.34 -3.48
CA LYS A 260 15.04 15.08 -3.13
C LYS A 260 15.31 14.94 -1.64
N GLY A 261 16.17 13.99 -1.29
CA GLY A 261 16.47 13.69 0.12
C GLY A 261 15.25 13.14 0.86
N CYS A 262 15.42 12.93 2.17
CA CYS A 262 14.42 12.28 2.99
C CYS A 262 13.70 13.32 3.85
N GLY A 263 12.51 13.74 3.41
CA GLY A 263 11.67 14.63 4.19
C GLY A 263 12.12 16.09 4.20
N LEU A 264 12.69 16.61 3.11
CA LEU A 264 12.90 18.05 3.01
C LEU A 264 11.55 18.77 3.07
N SER A 265 11.42 19.79 3.92
CA SER A 265 10.16 20.56 4.03
C SER A 265 9.77 21.28 2.73
N THR A 266 10.74 21.47 1.84
CA THR A 266 10.60 22.12 0.55
C THR A 266 10.20 21.19 -0.59
N ASP A 267 10.28 19.87 -0.41
CA ASP A 267 10.10 18.89 -1.49
C ASP A 267 9.17 17.76 -1.05
N ALA A 268 8.29 17.34 -1.95
CA ALA A 268 7.45 16.16 -1.75
C ALA A 268 8.06 14.93 -2.42
N GLY A 269 7.79 13.76 -1.87
CA GLY A 269 8.08 12.48 -2.49
C GLY A 269 7.22 12.29 -3.72
N ILE A 270 7.80 11.72 -4.77
CA ILE A 270 7.11 11.40 -6.02
C ILE A 270 6.80 9.91 -6.06
N TYR A 271 5.55 9.61 -6.38
CA TYR A 271 5.01 8.25 -6.40
C TYR A 271 4.38 7.97 -7.76
N THR A 272 4.58 6.76 -8.27
CA THR A 272 3.89 6.27 -9.48
C THR A 272 2.43 5.99 -9.14
N ARG A 273 1.49 6.56 -9.89
CA ARG A 273 0.03 6.42 -9.69
C ARG A 273 -0.45 5.04 -10.17
N VAL A 274 -0.73 4.12 -9.26
CA VAL A 274 -1.06 2.72 -9.61
C VAL A 274 -2.35 2.58 -10.43
N THR A 275 -3.33 3.46 -10.22
CA THR A 275 -4.61 3.42 -10.95
C THR A 275 -4.43 3.55 -12.47
N MET A 276 -3.35 4.21 -12.93
CA MET A 276 -3.02 4.33 -14.36
C MET A 276 -2.43 3.07 -14.98
N TYR A 277 -2.08 2.07 -14.16
CA TYR A 277 -1.39 0.85 -14.60
C TYR A 277 -2.18 -0.43 -14.33
N ILE A 278 -3.43 -0.34 -13.89
CA ILE A 278 -4.25 -1.53 -13.55
C ILE A 278 -4.37 -2.50 -14.73
N ASP A 279 -4.64 -1.98 -15.94
CA ASP A 279 -4.77 -2.84 -17.13
C ASP A 279 -3.44 -3.52 -17.48
N TRP A 280 -2.31 -2.82 -17.33
CA TRP A 280 -0.99 -3.40 -17.53
C TRP A 280 -0.70 -4.47 -16.46
N ILE A 281 -0.98 -4.20 -15.18
CA ILE A 281 -0.79 -5.18 -14.09
C ILE A 281 -1.60 -6.45 -14.36
N LYS A 282 -2.88 -6.29 -14.73
CA LYS A 282 -3.77 -7.42 -15.08
C LYS A 282 -3.26 -8.22 -16.29
N SER A 283 -2.66 -7.55 -17.28
CA SER A 283 -2.10 -8.22 -18.47
C SER A 283 -0.92 -9.15 -18.13
N ILE A 284 -0.17 -8.86 -17.06
CA ILE A 284 0.99 -9.65 -16.63
C ILE A 284 0.58 -10.74 -15.64
N VAL A 285 -0.18 -10.37 -14.61
CA VAL A 285 -0.53 -11.27 -13.50
C VAL A 285 -1.66 -12.23 -13.88
N GLY A 286 -2.47 -11.88 -14.89
CA GLY A 286 -3.70 -12.56 -15.26
C GLY A 286 -4.88 -12.10 -14.40
N LYS A 287 -6.11 -12.17 -14.94
CA LYS A 287 -7.33 -11.71 -14.25
C LYS A 287 -7.58 -12.45 -12.94
N ASP A 288 -7.29 -13.75 -12.88
CA ASP A 288 -7.51 -14.58 -11.68
C ASP A 288 -6.38 -14.47 -10.65
N GLY A 289 -5.27 -13.80 -11.01
CA GLY A 289 -4.08 -13.67 -10.17
C GLY A 289 -4.04 -12.38 -9.37
N VAL A 290 -4.82 -11.37 -9.71
CA VAL A 290 -4.89 -10.08 -9.02
C VAL A 290 -6.14 -10.06 -8.15
N VAL A 291 -6.02 -9.60 -6.90
CA VAL A 291 -7.19 -9.37 -6.05
C VAL A 291 -7.52 -7.88 -6.06
N MET A 292 -8.59 -7.52 -6.75
CA MET A 292 -9.14 -6.17 -6.68
C MET A 292 -9.98 -6.03 -5.41
N VAL A 293 -10.08 -4.81 -4.89
CA VAL A 293 -11.01 -4.55 -3.78
C VAL A 293 -12.46 -4.87 -4.21
N GLY A 294 -13.25 -5.44 -3.30
CA GLY A 294 -14.66 -5.76 -3.56
C GLY A 294 -14.92 -6.97 -4.47
N GLU A 295 -13.89 -7.63 -5.01
CA GLU A 295 -14.06 -8.92 -5.69
C GLU A 295 -14.20 -10.05 -4.65
N ASN A 296 -15.44 -10.41 -4.34
CA ASN A 296 -15.71 -11.63 -3.59
C ASN A 296 -15.33 -12.84 -4.46
N THR A 297 -14.32 -13.62 -4.05
CA THR A 297 -13.92 -14.88 -4.71
C THR A 297 -14.94 -16.01 -4.54
N ALA A 298 -16.18 -15.72 -4.14
CA ALA A 298 -17.26 -16.69 -4.14
C ALA A 298 -17.82 -16.79 -5.56
N ASN A 299 -17.48 -17.88 -6.26
CA ASN A 299 -18.04 -18.32 -7.55
C ASN A 299 -19.38 -17.65 -7.90
N VAL A 300 -19.31 -16.58 -8.70
CA VAL A 300 -20.48 -15.81 -9.17
C VAL A 300 -21.35 -16.63 -10.13
N SER A 301 -20.99 -17.87 -10.48
CA SER A 301 -21.80 -18.74 -11.33
C SER A 301 -22.97 -19.44 -10.63
N ASN A 302 -23.02 -19.49 -9.29
CA ASN A 302 -24.06 -20.26 -8.57
C ASN A 302 -25.07 -19.41 -7.79
N MET A 303 -24.82 -18.11 -7.59
CA MET A 303 -25.70 -17.27 -6.77
C MET A 303 -26.85 -16.66 -7.59
N SER A 304 -26.62 -16.35 -8.87
CA SER A 304 -27.65 -15.85 -9.78
C SER A 304 -28.75 -16.89 -10.05
N THR A 305 -28.39 -18.17 -10.15
CA THR A 305 -29.31 -19.29 -10.36
C THR A 305 -30.15 -19.58 -9.12
N MET A 306 -29.58 -19.49 -7.90
CA MET A 306 -30.34 -19.65 -6.66
C MET A 306 -31.35 -18.53 -6.42
N PHE A 307 -31.02 -17.27 -6.72
CA PHE A 307 -31.96 -16.15 -6.59
C PHE A 307 -33.12 -16.24 -7.59
N CYS A 308 -32.87 -16.65 -8.84
CA CYS A 308 -33.95 -16.88 -9.81
C CYS A 308 -34.91 -17.99 -9.36
N ILE A 309 -34.41 -19.11 -8.82
CA ILE A 309 -35.24 -20.23 -8.37
C ILE A 309 -36.08 -19.84 -7.15
N ALA A 310 -35.50 -19.12 -6.18
CA ALA A 310 -36.23 -18.65 -5.00
C ALA A 310 -37.34 -17.66 -5.36
N THR A 311 -37.11 -16.77 -6.33
CA THR A 311 -38.12 -15.78 -6.76
C THR A 311 -39.25 -16.43 -7.55
N LEU A 312 -38.96 -17.43 -8.39
CA LEU A 312 -39.96 -18.22 -9.11
C LEU A 312 -40.83 -19.09 -8.19
N LEU A 313 -40.23 -19.69 -7.15
CA LEU A 313 -40.98 -20.44 -6.13
C LEU A 313 -41.91 -19.54 -5.32
N PHE A 314 -41.46 -18.34 -4.95
CA PHE A 314 -42.28 -17.37 -4.22
C PHE A 314 -43.47 -16.88 -5.05
N LEU A 315 -43.27 -16.66 -6.36
CA LEU A 315 -44.34 -16.26 -7.29
C LEU A 315 -45.34 -17.40 -7.57
N PHE A 316 -44.91 -18.67 -7.52
CA PHE A 316 -45.80 -19.82 -7.65
C PHE A 316 -46.69 -20.01 -6.42
N ILE A 317 -46.12 -19.85 -5.21
CA ILE A 317 -46.87 -19.97 -3.95
C ILE A 317 -47.92 -18.86 -3.81
N MET A 318 -47.59 -17.63 -4.25
CA MET A 318 -48.50 -16.48 -4.23
C MET A 318 -49.63 -16.56 -5.28
N ARG A 319 -49.57 -17.49 -6.24
CA ARG A 319 -50.63 -17.72 -7.24
C ARG A 319 -51.61 -18.84 -6.87
N SER A 320 -51.35 -19.56 -5.78
CA SER A 320 -52.16 -20.70 -5.33
C SER A 320 -52.97 -20.40 -4.06
N PHE A 321 -53.09 -19.12 -3.69
CA PHE A 321 -54.00 -18.59 -2.67
C PHE A 321 -54.94 -17.56 -3.27
#